data_AF-A0A094FE36-F1
#
_entry.id   AF-A0A094FE36-F1
#
_cell.length_a   1.000
_cell.length_b   1.000
_cell.length_c   1.000
_cell.angle_alpha   90.00
_cell.angle_beta   90.00
_cell.angle_gamma   90.00
#
_symmetry.space_group_name_H-M   'P 1'
#
loop_
_entity.id
_entity.type
_entity.pdbx_description
1 polymer ?
#
loop_
_entity_poly.entity_id
_entity_poly.type
_entity_poly.pdbx_seq_one_letter_code
_entity_poly.pdbx_strand_id
1 'polypeptide(L)'
;MATEQTTPDASEAFWLFGYGSLIWKPPPHHDQRLTGYITNYVRRFWQESHDHRGTPSHPGRVVTLLTHAHWSTLSDVHAAPDKVWGAAYHIPASHAAEVRDYLDIREING
;
A
#
# COMPACT_ATOMS: atom_id res chain seq x y z
N MET A 1 -18.76 24.21 9.65
CA MET A 1 -18.97 22.92 10.36
C MET A 1 -17.77 22.06 10.04
N ALA A 2 -16.74 22.06 10.91
CA ALA A 2 -15.55 21.24 10.71
C ALA A 2 -15.91 19.78 11.00
N THR A 3 -15.69 18.90 10.03
CA THR A 3 -15.80 17.46 10.24
C THR A 3 -14.60 17.01 11.05
N GLU A 4 -14.85 16.60 12.29
CA GLU A 4 -13.84 16.00 13.16
C GLU A 4 -13.41 14.66 12.54
N GLN A 5 -12.16 14.59 12.09
CA GLN A 5 -11.56 13.34 11.60
C GLN A 5 -11.20 12.49 12.81
N THR A 6 -12.13 11.63 13.26
CA THR A 6 -11.83 10.60 14.25
C THR A 6 -10.74 9.69 13.69
N THR A 7 -9.55 9.77 14.27
CA THR A 7 -8.47 8.83 13.96
C THR A 7 -8.89 7.47 14.52
N PRO A 8 -8.99 6.41 13.71
CA PRO A 8 -9.43 5.10 14.22
C PRO A 8 -8.44 4.62 15.28
N ASP A 9 -8.98 4.12 16.40
CA ASP A 9 -8.17 3.52 17.47
C ASP A 9 -7.28 2.43 16.88
N ALA A 10 -6.03 2.38 17.33
CA ALA A 10 -5.02 1.45 16.81
C ALA A 10 -5.43 -0.03 17.03
N SER A 11 -6.38 -0.28 17.93
CA SER A 11 -6.95 -1.60 18.23
C SER A 11 -8.15 -2.02 17.39
N GLU A 12 -8.70 -1.18 16.51
CA GLU A 12 -9.85 -1.57 15.70
C GLU A 12 -9.46 -2.50 14.54
N ALA A 13 -10.34 -3.45 14.23
CA ALA A 13 -10.20 -4.31 13.05
C ALA A 13 -10.15 -3.47 11.77
N PHE A 14 -9.34 -3.87 10.80
CA PHE A 14 -9.19 -3.11 9.56
C PHE A 14 -8.91 -3.98 8.33
N TRP A 15 -9.10 -3.38 7.16
CA TRP A 15 -8.73 -3.98 5.89
C TRP A 15 -7.47 -3.32 5.33
N LEU A 16 -6.50 -4.15 4.96
CA LEU A 16 -5.25 -3.74 4.31
C LEU A 16 -5.29 -4.12 2.82
N PHE A 17 -5.08 -3.17 1.92
CA PHE A 17 -4.95 -3.47 0.49
C PHE A 17 -3.48 -3.56 0.06
N GLY A 18 -3.05 -4.75 -0.32
CA GLY A 18 -1.72 -4.99 -0.90
C GLY A 18 -1.71 -4.80 -2.41
N TYR A 19 -0.97 -3.80 -2.88
CA TYR A 19 -0.77 -3.51 -4.31
C TYR A 19 0.64 -3.86 -4.83
N GLY A 20 1.53 -4.34 -3.96
CA GLY A 20 2.92 -4.68 -4.27
C GLY A 20 3.36 -5.99 -3.61
N SER A 21 4.45 -5.93 -2.83
CA SER A 21 5.04 -7.11 -2.18
C SER A 21 4.04 -7.88 -1.30
N LEU A 22 3.08 -7.19 -0.68
CA LEU A 22 2.01 -7.77 0.14
C LEU A 22 1.11 -8.76 -0.62
N ILE A 23 1.10 -8.75 -1.96
CA ILE A 23 0.36 -9.74 -2.75
C ILE A 23 1.00 -11.14 -2.60
N TRP A 24 2.33 -11.20 -2.54
CA TRP A 24 3.12 -12.44 -2.50
C TRP A 24 3.69 -12.77 -1.12
N LYS A 25 3.87 -11.75 -0.26
CA LYS A 25 4.27 -11.89 1.14
C LYS A 25 3.22 -11.19 2.02
N PRO A 26 2.07 -11.83 2.32
CA PRO A 26 0.96 -11.26 3.10
C PRO A 26 1.39 -10.73 4.47
N PRO A 27 0.57 -9.87 5.12
CA PRO A 27 0.77 -9.53 6.52
C PRO A 27 0.50 -10.77 7.41
N PRO A 28 1.11 -10.85 8.61
CA PRO A 28 0.74 -11.86 9.59
C PRO A 28 -0.71 -11.66 10.07
N HIS A 29 -1.29 -12.68 10.70
CA HIS A 29 -2.56 -12.62 11.43
C HIS A 29 -3.81 -12.18 10.66
N HIS A 30 -3.76 -12.11 9.33
CA HIS A 30 -4.97 -11.93 8.54
C HIS A 30 -5.85 -13.18 8.62
N ASP A 31 -7.16 -13.00 8.81
CA ASP A 31 -8.14 -14.09 8.83
C ASP A 31 -8.90 -14.23 7.49
N GLN A 32 -8.84 -13.20 6.64
CA GLN A 32 -9.40 -13.20 5.30
C GLN A 32 -8.44 -12.60 4.28
N ARG A 33 -8.50 -13.12 3.04
CA ARG A 33 -7.78 -12.61 1.87
C ARG A 33 -8.70 -12.60 0.65
N LEU A 34 -8.93 -11.42 0.08
CA LEU A 34 -9.80 -11.23 -1.09
C LEU A 34 -8.99 -10.65 -2.25
N THR A 35 -8.96 -11.34 -3.39
CA THR A 35 -8.41 -10.76 -4.64
C THR A 35 -9.40 -9.73 -5.17
N GLY A 36 -8.91 -8.55 -5.54
CA GLY A 36 -9.76 -7.47 -6.03
C GLY A 36 -8.96 -6.35 -6.66
N TYR A 37 -9.63 -5.22 -6.91
CA TYR A 37 -9.00 -4.03 -7.45
C TYR A 37 -9.53 -2.77 -6.78
N ILE A 38 -8.71 -1.71 -6.82
CA ILE A 38 -9.12 -0.34 -6.51
C ILE A 38 -9.16 0.49 -7.80
N THR A 39 -9.94 1.56 -7.79
CA THR A 39 -10.04 2.55 -8.88
C THR A 39 -9.49 3.91 -8.41
N ASN A 40 -9.33 4.87 -9.33
CA ASN A 40 -8.82 6.21 -9.06
C ASN A 40 -7.36 6.28 -8.56
N TYR A 41 -6.60 5.19 -8.72
CA TYR A 41 -5.16 5.12 -8.45
C TYR A 41 -4.42 4.53 -9.65
N VAL A 42 -3.15 4.90 -9.77
CA VAL A 42 -2.23 4.39 -10.79
C VAL A 42 -1.03 3.76 -10.08
N ARG A 43 -0.71 2.51 -10.43
CA ARG A 43 0.48 1.81 -9.92
C ARG A 43 1.66 1.99 -10.86
N ARG A 44 2.80 2.43 -10.32
CA ARG A 44 4.07 2.62 -11.06
C ARG A 44 5.28 2.22 -10.24
N PHE A 45 6.35 1.78 -10.91
CA PHE A 45 7.66 1.54 -10.31
C PHE A 45 8.45 2.85 -10.18
N TRP A 46 7.89 3.83 -9.47
CA TRP A 46 8.48 5.17 -9.37
C TRP A 46 9.07 5.49 -8.00
N GLN A 47 8.88 4.62 -7.01
CA GLN A 47 9.52 4.76 -5.71
C GLN A 47 10.96 4.22 -5.77
N GLU A 48 11.90 4.96 -5.21
CA GLU A 48 13.28 4.47 -5.04
C GLU A 48 13.37 3.48 -3.89
N SER A 49 14.19 2.44 -4.05
CA SER A 49 14.50 1.51 -2.97
C SER A 49 16.00 1.36 -2.84
N HIS A 50 16.52 1.74 -1.67
CA HIS A 50 17.95 1.76 -1.37
C HIS A 50 18.42 0.56 -0.53
N ASP A 51 17.47 -0.22 0.00
CA ASP A 51 17.67 -1.22 1.06
C ASP A 51 17.11 -2.60 0.70
N HIS A 52 16.02 -2.67 -0.07
CA HIS A 52 15.34 -3.92 -0.40
C HIS A 52 15.59 -4.40 -1.83
N ARG A 53 15.57 -3.49 -2.81
CA ARG A 53 15.69 -3.82 -4.25
C ARG A 53 16.79 -3.03 -4.97
N GLY A 54 17.67 -2.41 -4.20
CA GLY A 54 18.83 -1.67 -4.68
C GLY A 54 19.86 -1.52 -3.57
N THR A 55 20.78 -0.59 -3.78
CA THR A 55 21.76 -0.16 -2.79
C THR A 55 21.76 1.37 -2.73
N PRO A 56 22.32 2.01 -1.68
CA PRO A 56 22.41 3.47 -1.63
C PRO A 56 23.14 4.09 -2.84
N SER A 57 24.09 3.37 -3.42
CA SER A 57 24.84 3.81 -4.61
C SER A 57 24.13 3.52 -5.94
N HIS A 58 23.22 2.54 -5.94
CA HIS A 58 22.50 2.07 -7.14
C HIS A 58 21.07 1.72 -6.72
N PRO A 59 20.19 2.73 -6.56
CA PRO A 59 18.83 2.49 -6.12
C PRO A 59 18.05 1.65 -7.11
N GLY A 60 17.25 0.74 -6.57
CA GLY A 60 16.22 0.04 -7.31
C GLY A 60 14.97 0.89 -7.45
N ARG A 61 13.98 0.36 -8.17
CA ARG A 61 12.63 0.93 -8.23
C ARG A 61 11.62 -0.09 -7.69
N VAL A 62 10.71 0.38 -6.83
CA VAL A 62 9.60 -0.41 -6.30
C VAL A 62 8.26 0.25 -6.65
N VAL A 63 7.18 -0.51 -6.52
CA VAL A 63 5.84 -0.01 -6.85
C VAL A 63 5.33 0.97 -5.80
N THR A 64 4.67 2.02 -6.25
CA THR A 64 3.89 2.96 -5.44
C THR A 64 2.53 3.21 -6.10
N LEU A 65 1.59 3.79 -5.34
CA LEU A 65 0.31 4.27 -5.84
C LEU A 65 0.28 5.79 -5.87
N LEU A 66 -0.06 6.33 -7.03
CA LEU A 66 -0.42 7.73 -7.17
C LEU A 66 -1.94 7.82 -7.29
N THR A 67 -2.56 8.84 -6.70
CA THR A 67 -3.95 9.17 -7.08
C THR A 67 -3.97 9.50 -8.57
N HIS A 68 -5.02 9.09 -9.27
CA HIS A 68 -5.15 9.37 -10.70
C HIS A 68 -5.10 10.89 -10.97
N ALA A 69 -5.69 11.69 -10.09
CA ALA A 69 -5.64 13.15 -10.17
C ALA A 69 -4.20 13.69 -10.12
N HIS A 70 -3.37 13.22 -9.18
CA HIS A 70 -1.96 13.63 -9.12
C HIS A 70 -1.19 13.12 -10.35
N TRP A 71 -1.34 11.83 -10.69
CA TRP A 71 -0.68 11.24 -11.85
C TRP A 71 -0.98 11.99 -13.15
N SER A 72 -2.23 12.46 -13.35
CA SER A 72 -2.62 13.21 -14.56
C SER A 72 -1.93 14.57 -14.72
N THR A 73 -1.26 15.08 -13.68
CA THR A 73 -0.45 16.30 -13.77
C THR A 73 1.00 16.03 -14.16
N LEU A 74 1.42 14.75 -14.15
CA LEU A 74 2.78 14.32 -14.44
C LEU A 74 2.90 13.88 -15.91
N SER A 75 4.12 13.96 -16.46
CA SER A 75 4.40 13.38 -17.77
C SER A 75 4.67 11.89 -17.62
N ASP A 76 3.71 11.07 -18.03
CA ASP A 76 3.86 9.62 -18.17
C ASP A 76 3.64 9.25 -19.64
N VAL A 77 4.64 8.61 -20.26
CA VAL A 77 4.53 8.13 -21.64
C VAL A 77 3.65 6.88 -21.75
N HIS A 78 3.27 6.30 -20.61
CA HIS A 78 2.44 5.10 -20.54
C HIS A 78 1.02 5.43 -20.11
N ALA A 79 0.04 4.87 -20.81
CA ALA A 79 -1.34 4.87 -20.34
C ALA A 79 -1.47 4.17 -18.98
N ALA A 80 -2.42 4.63 -18.16
CA ALA A 80 -2.77 3.98 -16.91
C ALA A 80 -4.08 3.18 -17.08
N PRO A 81 -4.17 1.94 -16.58
CA PRO A 81 -5.46 1.25 -16.50
C PRO A 81 -6.33 1.89 -15.42
N ASP A 82 -7.66 1.83 -15.59
CA ASP A 82 -8.63 2.36 -14.60
C ASP A 82 -8.65 1.56 -13.28
N LYS A 83 -8.02 0.39 -13.27
CA LYS A 83 -8.03 -0.57 -12.16
C LYS A 83 -6.62 -0.96 -11.76
N VAL A 84 -6.36 -0.91 -10.45
CA VAL A 84 -5.15 -1.49 -9.86
C VAL A 84 -5.53 -2.76 -9.11
N TRP A 85 -5.10 -3.90 -9.65
CA TRP A 85 -5.33 -5.21 -9.04
C TRP A 85 -4.38 -5.48 -7.87
N GLY A 86 -4.92 -6.11 -6.83
CA GLY A 86 -4.20 -6.48 -5.62
C GLY A 86 -4.97 -7.50 -4.77
N ALA A 87 -4.66 -7.52 -3.48
CA ALA A 87 -5.36 -8.35 -2.50
C ALA A 87 -5.70 -7.53 -1.24
N ALA A 88 -6.93 -7.66 -0.75
CA ALA A 88 -7.36 -7.10 0.52
C ALA A 88 -7.25 -8.15 1.63
N TYR A 89 -6.73 -7.77 2.77
CA TYR A 89 -6.54 -8.61 3.95
C TYR A 89 -7.34 -8.03 5.11
N HIS A 90 -8.19 -8.84 5.74
CA HIS A 90 -8.85 -8.42 6.98
C HIS A 90 -7.93 -8.76 8.16
N ILE A 91 -7.71 -7.78 9.03
CA ILE A 91 -6.93 -7.90 10.25
C ILE A 91 -7.91 -7.77 11.42
N PRO A 92 -8.11 -8.83 12.21
CA PRO A 92 -8.94 -8.77 13.41
C PRO A 92 -8.41 -7.77 14.43
N ALA A 93 -9.32 -7.17 15.20
CA ALA A 93 -9.01 -6.22 16.27
C ALA A 93 -7.93 -6.75 17.25
N SER A 94 -7.96 -8.05 17.55
CA SER A 94 -7.00 -8.72 18.45
C SER A 94 -5.55 -8.67 17.98
N HIS A 95 -5.30 -8.44 16.68
CA HIS A 95 -3.96 -8.34 16.10
C HIS A 95 -3.71 -6.98 15.41
N ALA A 96 -4.65 -6.04 15.49
CA ALA A 96 -4.59 -4.80 14.73
C ALA A 96 -3.35 -3.95 15.06
N ALA A 97 -3.04 -3.77 16.34
CA ALA A 97 -1.87 -3.02 16.79
C ALA A 97 -0.56 -3.70 16.34
N GLU A 98 -0.41 -5.01 16.55
CA GLU A 98 0.78 -5.77 16.16
C GLU A 98 1.03 -5.70 14.65
N VAL A 99 -0.03 -5.81 13.84
CA VAL A 99 0.10 -5.73 12.38
C VAL A 99 0.43 -4.31 11.92
N ARG A 100 -0.08 -3.26 12.58
CA ARG A 100 0.31 -1.87 12.28
C ARG A 100 1.80 -1.65 12.55
N ASP A 101 2.29 -2.06 13.71
CA ASP A 101 3.72 -1.96 14.06
C ASP A 101 4.60 -2.75 13.07
N TYR A 102 4.15 -3.93 12.67
CA TYR A 102 4.82 -4.73 11.63
C TYR A 102 4.89 -3.99 10.28
N LEU A 103 3.81 -3.33 9.87
CA LEU A 103 3.75 -2.61 8.60
C LEU A 103 4.60 -1.34 8.63
N ASP A 104 4.65 -0.62 9.75
CA ASP A 104 5.49 0.57 9.93
C ASP A 104 6.97 0.23 9.72
N ILE A 105 7.43 -0.91 10.25
CA ILE A 105 8.80 -1.38 10.04
C ILE A 105 9.01 -1.84 8.60
N ARG A 106 8.05 -2.58 8.04
CA ARG A 106 8.18 -3.19 6.73
C ARG A 106 8.21 -2.17 5.59
N GLU A 107 7.42 -1.11 5.70
CA GLU A 107 7.24 -0.10 4.66
C GLU A 107 8.05 1.18 4.95
N ILE A 108 8.96 1.15 5.92
CA ILE A 108 9.75 2.31 6.41
C ILE A 108 10.54 3.05 5.32
N ASN A 109 10.89 2.37 4.23
CA ASN A 109 11.61 2.92 3.07
C ASN A 109 10.85 2.66 1.75
N GLY A 110 9.53 2.49 1.83
CA GLY A 110 8.61 2.41 0.70
C GLY A 110 8.09 3.77 0.25
#